data_AF-A0A835VR41-F1
#
_entry.id   AF-A0A835VR41-F1
#
_cell.length_a   1.000
_cell.length_b   1.000
_cell.length_c   1.000
_cell.angle_alpha   90.00
_cell.angle_beta   90.00
_cell.angle_gamma   90.00
#
_symmetry.space_group_name_H-M   'P 1'
#
loop_
_entity.id
_entity.type
_entity.pdbx_description
1 polymer ?
#
loop_
_entity_poly.entity_id
_entity_poly.type
_entity_poly.pdbx_seq_one_letter_code
_entity_poly.pdbx_strand_id
1 'polypeptide(L)'
;MDYNSSRPLSNMRMLLPFIRSGLVEYHYDADPRHHSPRRGGVFADYSQGTAFQRCIDFAHRDHMWMAFIDADEYLVVRDSSPPRNSSGPSPPPPAPDAAVARPNISALLRHYEQYPGVGVNMRYFGSSGHVQRPTAGTLAAYTACSPASAWDNRHIKTIAKMSAVLAIGGNPHEFVYIGGGKAVNELGLPVQGPESLPVSWSRLALHHYVTRSLSEFLAKMRRGPGGSQNSRTLDWFRAYDGNATETCEEGPALWRACCAGRYEALQAEWLAAVARGRARRRGGALAGTDGDPLVERLTGA
;
A
#
# COMPACT_ATOMS: atom_id res chain seq x y z
N MET A 1 3.34 -19.43 5.26
CA MET A 1 4.79 -19.23 5.15
C MET A 1 5.18 -18.28 6.25
N ASP A 2 6.15 -18.62 7.09
CA ASP A 2 6.75 -17.64 8.01
C ASP A 2 7.61 -16.74 7.14
N TYR A 3 7.20 -15.47 7.01
CA TYR A 3 7.93 -14.51 6.18
C TYR A 3 9.22 -14.01 6.83
N ASN A 4 9.65 -14.67 7.92
CA ASN A 4 10.80 -14.27 8.73
C ASN A 4 10.65 -12.81 9.19
N SER A 5 9.41 -12.42 9.48
CA SER A 5 9.06 -11.11 9.98
C SER A 5 9.38 -11.08 11.47
N SER A 6 10.48 -10.44 11.85
CA SER A 6 10.89 -10.32 13.26
C SER A 6 10.05 -9.28 14.03
N ARG A 7 9.74 -9.57 15.31
CA ARG A 7 9.28 -8.55 16.27
C ARG A 7 10.50 -7.79 16.82
N PRO A 8 10.48 -6.44 16.86
CA PRO A 8 9.75 -5.51 15.98
C PRO A 8 10.50 -5.29 14.66
N LEU A 9 9.78 -4.86 13.62
CA LEU A 9 10.39 -4.27 12.43
C LEU A 9 11.43 -3.23 12.91
N SER A 10 12.65 -3.27 12.38
CA SER A 10 13.69 -2.26 12.67
C SER A 10 13.22 -0.81 12.46
N ASN A 11 12.13 -0.65 11.72
CA ASN A 11 11.47 0.61 11.38
C ASN A 11 10.35 1.02 12.34
N MET A 12 10.06 0.26 13.41
CA MET A 12 8.99 0.59 14.36
C MET A 12 9.15 2.02 14.90
N ARG A 13 10.40 2.48 15.08
CA ARG A 13 10.70 3.85 15.50
C ARG A 13 10.14 4.93 14.56
N MET A 14 10.09 4.67 13.25
CA MET A 14 9.46 5.59 12.30
C MET A 14 7.94 5.60 12.42
N LEU A 15 7.33 4.47 12.80
CA LEU A 15 5.88 4.35 12.97
C LEU A 15 5.42 4.86 14.35
N LEU A 16 6.28 4.83 15.37
CA LEU A 16 5.93 5.18 16.75
C LEU A 16 5.22 6.54 16.90
N PRO A 17 5.64 7.64 16.23
CA PRO A 17 4.91 8.90 16.32
C PRO A 17 3.46 8.80 15.85
N PHE A 18 3.22 8.00 14.80
CA PHE A 18 1.89 7.78 14.21
C PHE A 18 1.06 6.77 15.02
N ILE A 19 1.71 5.78 15.63
CA ILE A 19 1.05 4.86 16.56
C ILE A 19 0.59 5.62 17.80
N ARG A 20 1.46 6.45 18.38
CA ARG A 20 1.13 7.27 19.56
C ARG A 20 0.05 8.30 19.28
N SER A 21 -0.03 8.82 18.06
CA SER A 21 -1.11 9.74 17.67
C SER A 21 -2.42 9.04 17.35
N GLY A 22 -2.48 7.70 17.37
CA GLY A 22 -3.63 6.92 16.94
C GLY A 22 -3.87 6.91 15.43
N LEU A 23 -2.91 7.40 14.62
CA LEU A 23 -3.04 7.38 13.15
C LEU A 23 -2.74 5.99 12.57
N VAL A 24 -1.84 5.25 13.22
CA VAL A 24 -1.45 3.89 12.80
C VAL A 24 -1.78 2.93 13.94
N GLU A 25 -2.61 1.94 13.65
CA GLU A 25 -2.78 0.78 14.51
C GLU A 25 -1.87 -0.34 14.00
N TYR A 26 -1.11 -0.98 14.90
CA TYR A 26 -0.17 -2.02 14.56
C TYR A 26 -0.50 -3.32 15.29
N HIS A 27 -0.76 -4.37 14.50
CA HIS A 27 -1.00 -5.72 14.98
C HIS A 27 0.11 -6.63 14.46
N TYR A 28 0.83 -7.29 15.37
CA TYR A 28 1.72 -8.38 14.97
C TYR A 28 1.02 -9.72 15.17
N ASP A 29 0.81 -10.43 14.08
CA ASP A 29 0.34 -11.82 14.12
C ASP A 29 1.50 -12.79 14.35
N ALA A 30 1.54 -13.38 15.54
CA ALA A 30 2.54 -14.38 15.91
C ALA A 30 2.05 -15.82 15.71
N ASP A 31 0.82 -16.02 15.23
CA ASP A 31 0.22 -17.35 15.16
C ASP A 31 0.95 -18.21 14.11
N PRO A 32 1.64 -19.29 14.54
CA PRO A 32 2.42 -20.13 13.63
C PRO A 32 1.55 -20.82 12.56
N ARG A 33 0.22 -20.89 12.75
CA ARG A 33 -0.70 -21.44 11.74
C ARG A 33 -0.80 -20.54 10.52
N HIS A 34 -0.81 -19.22 10.69
CA HIS A 34 -0.81 -18.25 9.58
C HIS A 34 0.56 -18.11 8.92
N HIS A 35 1.59 -18.63 9.60
CA HIS A 35 2.97 -18.73 9.14
C HIS A 35 3.33 -20.16 8.67
N SER A 36 2.35 -21.07 8.56
CA SER A 36 2.61 -22.48 8.21
C SER A 36 3.38 -22.62 6.88
N PRO A 37 4.43 -23.45 6.80
CA PRO A 37 5.11 -23.73 5.54
C PRO A 37 4.23 -24.55 4.57
N ARG A 38 3.15 -25.16 5.07
CA ARG A 38 2.18 -25.89 4.24
C ARG A 38 1.29 -24.88 3.53
N ARG A 39 1.21 -24.97 2.20
CA ARG A 39 0.29 -24.18 1.39
C ARG A 39 -1.15 -24.56 1.76
N GLY A 40 -1.95 -23.57 2.14
CA GLY A 40 -3.39 -23.75 2.29
C GLY A 40 -4.10 -23.86 0.94
N GLY A 41 -5.30 -24.42 0.97
CA GLY A 41 -6.11 -24.64 -0.23
C GLY A 41 -6.88 -23.39 -0.67
N VAL A 42 -7.12 -22.46 0.24
CA VAL A 42 -7.92 -21.24 0.00
C VAL A 42 -7.22 -19.98 0.49
N PHE A 43 -7.63 -18.81 0.01
CA PHE A 43 -7.01 -17.52 0.35
C PHE A 43 -6.98 -17.24 1.86
N ALA A 44 -8.02 -17.65 2.59
CA ALA A 44 -8.11 -17.49 4.05
C ALA A 44 -6.97 -18.16 4.83
N ASP A 45 -6.34 -19.19 4.25
CA ASP A 45 -5.23 -19.92 4.87
C ASP A 45 -3.89 -19.20 4.71
N TYR A 46 -3.82 -18.20 3.83
CA TYR A 46 -2.63 -17.38 3.65
C TYR A 46 -2.68 -16.22 4.64
N SER A 47 -1.51 -15.87 5.19
CA SER A 47 -1.31 -14.70 6.06
C SER A 47 -2.02 -13.42 5.62
N GLN A 48 -2.06 -13.14 4.32
CA GLN A 48 -2.71 -11.95 3.79
C GLN A 48 -4.23 -12.06 3.91
N GLY A 49 -4.80 -13.23 3.60
CA GLY A 49 -6.22 -13.52 3.80
C GLY A 49 -6.59 -13.47 5.27
N THR A 50 -5.80 -14.09 6.15
CA THR A 50 -6.02 -14.00 7.61
C THR A 50 -5.98 -12.54 8.10
N ALA A 51 -5.00 -11.75 7.65
CA ALA A 51 -4.90 -10.35 8.02
C ALA A 51 -6.13 -9.56 7.53
N PHE A 52 -6.57 -9.80 6.30
CA PHE A 52 -7.76 -9.14 5.74
C PHE A 52 -9.03 -9.51 6.50
N GLN A 53 -9.22 -10.80 6.84
CA GLN A 53 -10.39 -11.23 7.61
C GLN A 53 -10.40 -10.58 9.00
N ARG A 54 -9.25 -10.56 9.69
CA ARG A 54 -9.15 -9.86 10.98
C ARG A 54 -9.49 -8.38 10.87
N CYS A 55 -9.00 -7.71 9.82
CA CYS A 55 -9.35 -6.32 9.57
C CYS A 55 -10.86 -6.13 9.41
N ILE A 56 -11.57 -7.03 8.71
CA ILE A 56 -13.04 -7.00 8.62
C ILE A 56 -13.67 -7.19 10.01
N ASP A 57 -13.21 -8.19 10.77
CA ASP A 57 -13.78 -8.53 12.08
C ASP A 57 -13.63 -7.39 13.10
N PHE A 58 -12.51 -6.65 13.06
CA PHE A 58 -12.24 -5.51 13.93
C PHE A 58 -12.92 -4.22 13.45
N ALA A 59 -12.86 -3.93 12.15
CA ALA A 59 -13.23 -2.62 11.62
C ALA A 59 -14.72 -2.40 11.41
N HIS A 60 -15.54 -3.47 11.45
CA HIS A 60 -16.98 -3.38 11.16
C HIS A 60 -17.73 -2.39 12.07
N ARG A 61 -17.16 -2.01 13.23
CA ARG A 61 -17.80 -1.05 14.16
C ARG A 61 -17.24 0.37 14.09
N ASP A 62 -15.98 0.52 13.70
CA ASP A 62 -15.26 1.80 13.88
C ASP A 62 -14.98 2.54 12.57
N HIS A 63 -15.13 1.86 11.42
CA HIS A 63 -14.82 2.42 10.12
C HIS A 63 -15.93 2.18 9.09
N MET A 64 -16.31 3.24 8.36
CA MET A 64 -17.25 3.12 7.25
C MET A 64 -16.60 2.43 6.04
N TRP A 65 -15.36 2.81 5.74
CA TRP A 65 -14.60 2.36 4.59
C TRP A 65 -13.24 1.82 5.04
N MET A 66 -12.78 0.76 4.39
CA MET A 66 -11.44 0.20 4.60
C MET A 66 -10.81 -0.17 3.27
N ALA A 67 -9.59 0.33 3.03
CA ALA A 67 -8.80 -0.04 1.87
C ALA A 67 -7.93 -1.27 2.18
N PHE A 68 -8.03 -2.30 1.34
CA PHE A 68 -7.22 -3.51 1.46
C PHE A 68 -6.13 -3.49 0.39
N ILE A 69 -4.96 -2.97 0.75
CA ILE A 69 -3.83 -2.74 -0.17
C ILE A 69 -2.52 -3.28 0.41
N ASP A 70 -1.54 -3.50 -0.45
CA ASP A 70 -0.19 -3.96 -0.10
C ASP A 70 0.72 -2.78 0.32
N ALA A 71 1.80 -3.08 1.06
CA ALA A 71 2.70 -2.05 1.60
C ALA A 71 3.55 -1.32 0.53
N ASP A 72 3.60 -1.85 -0.69
CA ASP A 72 4.19 -1.24 -1.88
C ASP A 72 3.13 -0.62 -2.83
N GLU A 73 1.90 -0.44 -2.33
CA GLU A 73 0.79 0.20 -3.05
C GLU A 73 0.38 1.53 -2.41
N TYR A 74 0.01 2.51 -3.24
CA TYR A 74 -0.35 3.86 -2.80
C TYR A 74 -1.63 4.32 -3.50
N LEU A 75 -2.62 4.76 -2.72
CA LEU A 75 -3.82 5.39 -3.24
C LEU A 75 -3.52 6.83 -3.69
N VAL A 76 -3.80 7.11 -4.95
CA VAL A 76 -3.58 8.42 -5.58
C VAL A 76 -4.94 8.99 -5.99
N VAL A 77 -5.43 9.91 -5.17
CA VAL A 77 -6.69 10.61 -5.44
C VAL A 77 -6.40 11.77 -6.39
N ARG A 78 -7.00 11.73 -7.59
CA ARG A 78 -6.83 12.73 -8.65
C ARG A 78 -7.98 13.72 -8.71
N ASP A 79 -9.21 13.27 -8.49
CA ASP A 79 -10.40 14.12 -8.50
C ASP A 79 -11.44 13.61 -7.49
N SER A 80 -11.84 14.48 -6.54
CA SER A 80 -12.89 14.21 -5.56
C SER A 80 -14.24 14.88 -5.89
N SER A 81 -14.32 15.55 -7.05
CA SER A 81 -15.56 16.15 -7.57
C SER A 81 -16.58 15.06 -7.89
N PRO A 82 -17.89 15.38 -7.96
CA PRO A 82 -18.91 14.44 -8.42
C PRO A 82 -18.55 13.84 -9.79
N PRO A 83 -19.00 12.60 -10.10
CA PRO A 83 -18.86 12.04 -11.44
C PRO A 83 -19.41 13.03 -12.47
N ARG A 84 -18.64 13.34 -13.51
CA ARG A 84 -19.10 14.25 -14.56
C ARG A 84 -20.10 13.53 -15.44
N ASN A 85 -21.34 14.00 -15.46
CA ASN A 85 -22.23 13.72 -16.58
C ASN A 85 -21.56 14.35 -17.82
N SER A 86 -21.33 13.56 -18.86
CA SER A 86 -20.53 13.91 -20.05
C SER A 86 -21.11 15.03 -20.94
N SER A 87 -21.95 15.91 -20.40
CA SER A 87 -22.62 17.00 -21.11
C SER A 87 -22.33 18.40 -20.56
N GLY A 88 -21.54 18.54 -19.48
CA GLY A 88 -21.16 19.84 -18.92
C GLY A 88 -19.82 20.37 -19.45
N PRO A 89 -19.66 21.70 -19.62
CA PRO A 89 -18.37 22.29 -19.96
C PRO A 89 -17.34 22.01 -18.85
N SER A 90 -16.09 21.75 -19.25
CA SER A 90 -14.99 21.61 -18.30
C SER A 90 -14.84 22.89 -17.46
N PRO A 91 -14.63 22.79 -16.13
CA PRO A 91 -14.37 23.95 -15.31
C PRO A 91 -13.04 24.60 -15.76
N PRO A 92 -12.92 25.92 -15.58
CA PRO A 92 -11.69 26.63 -15.90
C PRO A 92 -10.52 26.06 -15.08
N PRO A 93 -9.29 26.11 -15.62
CA PRO A 93 -8.11 25.72 -14.86
C PRO A 93 -8.02 26.57 -13.57
N PRO A 94 -7.51 25.99 -12.46
CA PRO A 94 -7.31 26.75 -11.23
C PRO A 94 -6.33 27.91 -11.46
N ALA A 95 -6.52 29.00 -10.70
CA ALA A 95 -5.61 30.14 -10.72
C ALA A 95 -4.18 29.71 -10.35
N PRO A 96 -3.14 30.34 -10.94
CA PRO A 96 -1.74 29.91 -10.78
C PRO A 96 -1.23 29.88 -9.33
N ASP A 97 -1.88 30.64 -8.42
CA ASP A 97 -1.48 30.75 -7.01
C ASP A 97 -2.47 30.12 -6.02
N ALA A 98 -3.50 29.42 -6.52
CA ALA A 98 -4.40 28.67 -5.64
C ALA A 98 -3.62 27.49 -5.04
N ALA A 99 -3.46 27.48 -3.72
CA ALA A 99 -2.97 26.31 -3.00
C ALA A 99 -3.75 25.09 -3.52
N VAL A 100 -3.06 24.17 -4.21
CA VAL A 100 -3.69 23.03 -4.86
C VAL A 100 -4.49 22.29 -3.79
N ALA A 101 -5.81 22.45 -3.83
CA ALA A 101 -6.71 21.83 -2.88
C ALA A 101 -6.52 20.31 -3.04
N ARG A 102 -5.91 19.68 -2.03
CA ARG A 102 -5.63 18.25 -2.09
C ARG A 102 -6.95 17.49 -2.22
N PRO A 103 -7.09 16.63 -3.24
CA PRO A 103 -8.27 15.79 -3.37
C PRO A 103 -8.49 14.99 -2.08
N ASN A 104 -9.71 15.02 -1.57
CA ASN A 104 -10.05 14.40 -0.29
C ASN A 104 -10.70 13.03 -0.55
N ILE A 105 -10.08 11.96 -0.03
CA ILE A 105 -10.58 10.60 -0.26
C ILE A 105 -11.98 10.38 0.33
N SER A 106 -12.29 10.95 1.49
CA SER A 106 -13.64 10.88 2.06
C SER A 106 -14.66 11.61 1.19
N ALA A 107 -14.27 12.74 0.58
CA ALA A 107 -15.13 13.45 -0.37
C ALA A 107 -15.37 12.67 -1.65
N LEU A 108 -14.35 11.96 -2.15
CA LEU A 108 -14.50 11.04 -3.27
C LEU A 108 -15.43 9.87 -2.92
N LEU A 109 -15.21 9.20 -1.79
CA LEU A 109 -15.95 8.00 -1.40
C LEU A 109 -17.44 8.24 -1.11
N ARG A 110 -17.82 9.48 -0.75
CA ARG A 110 -19.24 9.87 -0.64
C ARG A 110 -20.07 9.57 -1.89
N HIS A 111 -19.45 9.64 -3.08
CA HIS A 111 -20.15 9.38 -4.35
C HIS A 111 -20.41 7.90 -4.61
N TYR A 112 -19.90 7.00 -3.76
CA TYR A 112 -20.00 5.55 -3.91
C TYR A 112 -20.70 4.88 -2.72
N GLU A 113 -21.32 5.64 -1.81
CA GLU A 113 -21.93 5.09 -0.59
C GLU A 113 -23.09 4.12 -0.85
N GLN A 114 -23.73 4.20 -2.03
CA GLN A 114 -24.74 3.24 -2.47
C GLN A 114 -24.15 1.87 -2.83
N TYR A 115 -22.83 1.75 -3.00
CA TYR A 115 -22.16 0.50 -3.36
C TYR A 115 -21.46 -0.12 -2.14
N PRO A 116 -21.30 -1.45 -2.11
CA PRO A 116 -20.65 -2.15 -1.01
C PRO A 116 -19.11 -2.06 -1.06
N GLY A 117 -18.54 -1.55 -2.15
CA GLY A 117 -17.10 -1.39 -2.31
C GLY A 117 -16.73 -0.63 -3.58
N VAL A 118 -15.51 -0.09 -3.61
CA VAL A 118 -14.89 0.56 -4.76
C VAL A 118 -13.62 -0.18 -5.16
N GLY A 119 -13.62 -0.79 -6.34
CA GLY A 119 -12.44 -1.38 -6.97
C GLY A 119 -11.59 -0.30 -7.63
N VAL A 120 -10.29 -0.27 -7.30
CA VAL A 120 -9.33 0.72 -7.79
C VAL A 120 -8.33 0.03 -8.70
N ASN A 121 -8.35 0.36 -9.99
CA ASN A 121 -7.39 -0.17 -10.96
C ASN A 121 -5.96 0.19 -10.56
N MET A 122 -5.09 -0.80 -10.60
CA MET A 122 -3.66 -0.64 -10.39
C MET A 122 -3.02 0.11 -11.55
N ARG A 123 -1.97 0.89 -11.25
CA ARG A 123 -1.01 1.40 -12.22
C ARG A 123 0.37 0.92 -11.79
N TYR A 124 0.98 0.03 -12.58
CA TYR A 124 2.27 -0.55 -12.23
C TYR A 124 3.43 0.39 -12.55
N PHE A 125 4.41 0.41 -11.64
CA PHE A 125 5.64 1.18 -11.77
C PHE A 125 6.85 0.26 -11.94
N GLY A 126 7.74 0.66 -12.84
CA GLY A 126 9.03 0.02 -13.07
C GLY A 126 10.10 0.51 -12.10
N SER A 127 11.32 0.06 -12.33
CA SER A 127 12.52 0.44 -11.57
C SER A 127 12.96 1.88 -11.83
N SER A 128 12.44 2.53 -12.88
CA SER A 128 12.92 3.84 -13.36
C SER A 128 14.42 3.84 -13.65
N GLY A 129 14.96 2.68 -14.07
CA GLY A 129 16.38 2.47 -14.35
C GLY A 129 17.25 2.24 -13.09
N HIS A 130 16.67 2.20 -11.90
CA HIS A 130 17.44 2.01 -10.67
C HIS A 130 17.92 0.56 -10.50
N VAL A 131 19.24 0.39 -10.50
CA VAL A 131 19.88 -0.88 -10.12
C VAL A 131 19.94 -1.03 -8.59
N GLN A 132 20.37 0.02 -7.89
CA GLN A 132 20.45 0.06 -6.43
C GLN A 132 19.28 0.85 -5.83
N ARG A 133 18.95 0.56 -4.57
CA ARG A 133 17.93 1.32 -3.85
C ARG A 133 18.34 2.81 -3.76
N PRO A 134 17.53 3.73 -4.28
CA PRO A 134 17.78 5.17 -4.17
C PRO A 134 17.58 5.65 -2.73
N THR A 135 18.18 6.79 -2.39
CA THR A 135 18.01 7.45 -1.09
C THR A 135 16.68 8.17 -0.95
N ALA A 136 16.09 8.58 -2.09
CA ALA A 136 14.76 9.18 -2.15
C ALA A 136 13.65 8.17 -1.79
N GLY A 137 12.50 8.69 -1.34
CA GLY A 137 11.32 7.88 -1.05
C GLY A 137 10.70 7.27 -2.30
N THR A 138 9.91 6.19 -2.15
CA THR A 138 9.33 5.42 -3.26
C THR A 138 8.65 6.30 -4.30
N LEU A 139 7.73 7.17 -3.89
CA LEU A 139 6.97 8.01 -4.81
C LEU A 139 7.88 8.89 -5.67
N ALA A 140 8.91 9.49 -5.07
CA ALA A 140 9.83 10.40 -5.77
C ALA A 140 10.87 9.66 -6.63
N ALA A 141 11.23 8.43 -6.25
CA ALA A 141 12.32 7.69 -6.89
C ALA A 141 11.88 6.85 -8.08
N TYR A 142 10.64 6.34 -8.08
CA TYR A 142 10.13 5.49 -9.15
C TYR A 142 8.98 6.20 -9.87
N THR A 143 9.25 6.77 -11.04
CA THR A 143 8.26 7.54 -11.82
C THR A 143 7.96 6.92 -13.18
N ALA A 144 8.75 5.94 -13.63
CA ALA A 144 8.45 5.16 -14.83
C ALA A 144 7.26 4.23 -14.55
N CYS A 145 6.21 4.35 -15.36
CA CYS A 145 4.93 3.67 -15.14
C CYS A 145 4.38 3.07 -16.42
N SER A 146 3.51 2.08 -16.27
CA SER A 146 2.89 1.36 -17.38
C SER A 146 1.71 2.12 -17.99
N PRO A 147 1.50 2.01 -19.32
CA PRO A 147 0.37 2.60 -20.01
C PRO A 147 -0.95 1.92 -19.67
N ALA A 148 -2.08 2.59 -19.88
CA ALA A 148 -3.41 2.04 -19.61
C ALA A 148 -3.73 0.75 -20.39
N SER A 149 -3.07 0.54 -21.53
CA SER A 149 -3.20 -0.66 -22.36
C SER A 149 -2.51 -1.90 -21.78
N ALA A 150 -1.63 -1.75 -20.79
CA ALA A 150 -0.97 -2.86 -20.13
C ALA A 150 -1.99 -3.78 -19.44
N TRP A 151 -1.93 -5.08 -19.74
CA TRP A 151 -2.87 -6.07 -19.20
C TRP A 151 -2.93 -6.05 -17.67
N ASP A 152 -1.78 -5.96 -17.00
CA ASP A 152 -1.70 -5.99 -15.54
C ASP A 152 -2.51 -4.89 -14.85
N ASN A 153 -2.67 -3.72 -15.49
CA ASN A 153 -3.41 -2.58 -14.96
C ASN A 153 -4.94 -2.83 -14.82
N ARG A 154 -5.43 -3.96 -15.36
CA ARG A 154 -6.79 -4.44 -15.12
C ARG A 154 -7.04 -4.86 -13.69
N HIS A 155 -6.00 -5.34 -12.99
CA HIS A 155 -6.12 -5.76 -11.60
C HIS A 155 -6.50 -4.59 -10.71
N ILE A 156 -7.29 -4.88 -9.68
CA ILE A 156 -7.76 -3.86 -8.73
C ILE A 156 -7.31 -4.16 -7.30
N LYS A 157 -7.41 -3.20 -6.39
CA LYS A 157 -7.69 -3.49 -4.98
C LYS A 157 -9.00 -2.85 -4.58
N THR A 158 -9.58 -3.28 -3.47
CA THR A 158 -10.89 -2.82 -3.06
C THR A 158 -10.81 -1.93 -1.83
N ILE A 159 -11.50 -0.79 -1.89
CA ILE A 159 -11.91 0.01 -0.75
C ILE A 159 -13.32 -0.44 -0.39
N ALA A 160 -13.45 -1.27 0.64
CA ALA A 160 -14.69 -1.94 0.97
C ALA A 160 -15.50 -1.14 2.01
N LYS A 161 -16.84 -1.11 1.85
CA LYS A 161 -17.75 -0.51 2.82
C LYS A 161 -18.02 -1.54 3.92
N MET A 162 -17.58 -1.27 5.14
CA MET A 162 -17.52 -2.31 6.18
C MET A 162 -18.88 -2.84 6.58
N SER A 163 -19.90 -1.99 6.62
CA SER A 163 -21.28 -2.42 6.91
C SER A 163 -21.93 -3.29 5.83
N ALA A 164 -21.27 -3.50 4.69
CA ALA A 164 -21.76 -4.30 3.58
C ALA A 164 -20.89 -5.54 3.29
N VAL A 165 -19.72 -5.67 3.93
CA VAL A 165 -18.78 -6.78 3.71
C VAL A 165 -19.07 -7.88 4.71
N LEU A 166 -19.29 -9.10 4.20
CA LEU A 166 -19.52 -10.29 5.01
C LEU A 166 -18.22 -11.01 5.34
N ALA A 167 -17.34 -11.19 4.35
CA ALA A 167 -16.07 -11.91 4.50
C ALA A 167 -15.11 -11.58 3.34
N ILE A 168 -13.85 -12.01 3.47
CA ILE A 168 -12.92 -12.05 2.34
C ILE A 168 -13.43 -12.99 1.23
N GLY A 169 -13.07 -12.70 -0.02
CA GLY A 169 -13.32 -13.56 -1.17
C GLY A 169 -12.27 -14.65 -1.36
N GLY A 170 -12.22 -15.20 -2.59
CA GLY A 170 -11.28 -16.27 -2.95
C GLY A 170 -9.84 -15.80 -3.20
N ASN A 171 -9.58 -14.48 -3.20
CA ASN A 171 -8.27 -13.89 -3.46
C ASN A 171 -8.19 -12.46 -2.87
N PRO A 172 -7.02 -11.79 -2.92
CA PRO A 172 -6.78 -10.49 -2.28
C PRO A 172 -7.56 -9.30 -2.87
N HIS A 173 -8.30 -9.51 -3.95
CA HIS A 173 -8.97 -8.45 -4.70
C HIS A 173 -10.49 -8.45 -4.46
N GLU A 174 -11.03 -9.55 -3.94
CA GLU A 174 -12.46 -9.83 -3.88
C GLU A 174 -12.98 -9.97 -2.45
N PHE A 175 -14.24 -9.63 -2.27
CA PHE A 175 -14.96 -9.71 -1.00
C PHE A 175 -16.36 -10.27 -1.23
N VAL A 176 -16.87 -10.98 -0.23
CA VAL A 176 -18.26 -11.43 -0.19
C VAL A 176 -19.08 -10.34 0.47
N TYR A 177 -20.14 -9.89 -0.19
CA TYR A 177 -21.00 -8.80 0.30
C TYR A 177 -22.35 -9.31 0.79
N ILE A 178 -22.89 -8.65 1.82
CA ILE A 178 -24.23 -8.92 2.36
C ILE A 178 -25.26 -8.76 1.23
N GLY A 179 -26.18 -9.73 1.11
CA GLY A 179 -27.22 -9.71 0.07
C GLY A 179 -26.72 -9.90 -1.35
N GLY A 180 -25.45 -10.31 -1.56
CA GLY A 180 -24.90 -10.56 -2.90
C GLY A 180 -24.62 -9.30 -3.71
N GLY A 181 -24.44 -8.14 -3.05
CA GLY A 181 -24.05 -6.89 -3.70
C GLY A 181 -22.74 -6.99 -4.49
N LYS A 182 -22.48 -6.00 -5.36
CA LYS A 182 -21.26 -5.93 -6.16
C LYS A 182 -20.57 -4.59 -5.97
N ALA A 183 -19.25 -4.62 -5.75
CA ALA A 183 -18.43 -3.41 -5.81
C ALA A 183 -18.45 -2.82 -7.22
N VAL A 184 -18.08 -1.55 -7.33
CA VAL A 184 -17.93 -0.86 -8.61
C VAL A 184 -16.54 -0.27 -8.76
N ASN A 185 -16.09 0.00 -9.98
CA ASN A 185 -14.88 0.77 -10.20
C ASN A 185 -15.15 2.28 -10.05
N GLU A 186 -14.12 3.11 -10.25
CA GLU A 186 -14.28 4.58 -10.15
C GLU A 186 -15.27 5.18 -11.18
N LEU A 187 -15.66 4.44 -12.22
CA LEU A 187 -16.67 4.85 -13.20
C LEU A 187 -18.09 4.39 -12.81
N GLY A 188 -18.25 3.71 -11.67
CA GLY A 188 -19.54 3.15 -11.25
C GLY A 188 -19.91 1.84 -11.95
N LEU A 189 -18.99 1.23 -12.69
CA LEU A 189 -19.23 -0.03 -13.37
C LEU A 189 -18.98 -1.21 -12.42
N PRO A 190 -19.85 -2.24 -12.39
CA PRO A 190 -19.68 -3.39 -11.52
C PRO A 190 -18.34 -4.10 -11.74
N VAL A 191 -17.67 -4.43 -10.64
CA VAL A 191 -16.47 -5.26 -10.64
C VAL A 191 -16.86 -6.70 -10.30
N GLN A 192 -16.32 -7.62 -11.08
CA GLN A 192 -16.42 -9.05 -10.81
C GLN A 192 -15.03 -9.66 -10.94
N GLY A 193 -14.60 -10.40 -9.93
CA GLY A 193 -13.28 -11.00 -9.96
C GLY A 193 -12.17 -10.04 -9.50
N PRO A 194 -10.91 -10.33 -9.84
CA PRO A 194 -9.76 -9.51 -9.45
C PRO A 194 -9.49 -8.34 -10.40
N GLU A 195 -10.28 -8.20 -11.46
CA GLU A 195 -10.05 -7.27 -12.57
C GLU A 195 -11.25 -6.35 -12.82
N SER A 196 -10.98 -5.18 -13.39
CA SER A 196 -11.98 -4.18 -13.80
C SER A 196 -11.65 -3.61 -15.16
N LEU A 197 -12.67 -3.48 -16.01
CA LEU A 197 -12.63 -2.80 -17.29
C LEU A 197 -13.73 -1.74 -17.43
N PRO A 198 -13.47 -0.65 -18.19
CA PRO A 198 -12.16 -0.27 -18.71
C PRO A 198 -11.22 0.14 -17.57
N VAL A 199 -9.91 0.01 -17.80
CA VAL A 199 -8.91 0.55 -16.86
C VAL A 199 -9.10 2.07 -16.82
N SER A 200 -9.32 2.61 -15.63
CA SER A 200 -9.53 4.04 -15.43
C SER A 200 -8.82 4.54 -14.18
N TRP A 201 -8.23 5.73 -14.31
CA TRP A 201 -7.53 6.45 -13.25
C TRP A 201 -7.91 7.94 -13.27
N SER A 202 -9.11 8.26 -13.74
CA SER A 202 -9.61 9.62 -13.86
C SER A 202 -9.79 10.30 -12.50
N ARG A 203 -10.13 9.54 -11.45
CA ARG A 203 -10.44 10.04 -10.11
C ARG A 203 -9.55 9.42 -9.03
N LEU A 204 -9.19 8.15 -9.18
CA LEU A 204 -8.48 7.33 -8.20
C LEU A 204 -7.63 6.27 -8.91
N ALA A 205 -6.36 6.22 -8.55
CA ALA A 205 -5.44 5.18 -9.02
C ALA A 205 -4.79 4.47 -7.82
N LEU A 206 -4.44 3.20 -8.01
CA LEU A 206 -3.58 2.48 -7.08
C LEU A 206 -2.20 2.33 -7.70
N HIS A 207 -1.24 3.17 -7.28
CA HIS A 207 0.15 3.04 -7.74
C HIS A 207 0.78 1.82 -7.09
N HIS A 208 1.26 0.87 -7.90
CA HIS A 208 1.86 -0.38 -7.42
C HIS A 208 3.34 -0.44 -7.80
N TYR A 209 4.21 -0.31 -6.79
CA TYR A 209 5.67 -0.33 -6.93
C TYR A 209 6.23 -1.74 -6.75
N VAL A 210 5.80 -2.64 -7.62
CA VAL A 210 6.02 -4.07 -7.43
C VAL A 210 7.48 -4.51 -7.63
N THR A 211 8.20 -3.84 -8.54
CA THR A 211 9.60 -4.09 -8.90
C THR A 211 10.54 -3.32 -7.98
N ARG A 212 10.39 -2.00 -7.92
CA ARG A 212 11.38 -1.06 -7.36
C ARG A 212 12.75 -1.27 -8.04
N SER A 213 13.85 -0.94 -7.35
CA SER A 213 15.18 -1.16 -7.93
C SER A 213 15.48 -2.64 -8.13
N LEU A 214 16.38 -2.98 -9.06
CA LEU A 214 16.79 -4.38 -9.29
C LEU A 214 17.29 -5.05 -8.00
N SER A 215 18.09 -4.34 -7.19
CA SER A 215 18.60 -4.86 -5.91
C SER A 215 17.50 -5.22 -4.91
N GLU A 216 16.44 -4.42 -4.85
CA GLU A 216 15.27 -4.68 -4.00
C GLU A 216 14.43 -5.83 -4.53
N PHE A 217 14.27 -5.91 -5.85
CA PHE A 217 13.56 -7.03 -6.47
C PHE A 217 14.29 -8.36 -6.24
N LEU A 218 15.62 -8.39 -6.39
CA LEU A 218 16.43 -9.58 -6.06
C LEU A 218 16.28 -9.98 -4.59
N ALA A 219 16.17 -9.02 -3.67
CA ALA A 219 15.87 -9.30 -2.27
C ALA A 219 14.45 -9.85 -2.08
N LYS A 220 13.45 -9.33 -2.81
CA LYS A 220 12.06 -9.83 -2.84
C LYS A 220 12.01 -11.27 -3.37
N MET A 221 12.75 -11.58 -4.44
CA MET A 221 12.89 -12.95 -4.97
C MET A 221 13.48 -13.90 -3.94
N ARG A 222 14.57 -13.52 -3.26
CA ARG A 222 15.19 -14.35 -2.20
C ARG A 222 14.28 -14.59 -1.00
N ARG A 223 13.43 -13.62 -0.65
CA ARG A 223 12.44 -13.75 0.43
C ARG A 223 11.31 -14.72 0.06
N GLY A 224 10.99 -14.85 -1.22
CA GLY A 224 9.91 -15.71 -1.71
C GLY A 224 8.57 -14.98 -1.86
N PRO A 225 7.51 -15.70 -2.30
CA PRO A 225 6.35 -15.10 -2.96
C PRO A 225 5.29 -14.49 -2.03
N GLY A 226 5.53 -14.39 -0.71
CA GLY A 226 4.66 -13.59 0.16
C GLY A 226 3.22 -14.11 0.30
N GLY A 227 2.97 -15.39 0.00
CA GLY A 227 1.62 -15.97 -0.06
C GLY A 227 1.04 -16.12 -1.46
N SER A 228 1.69 -15.58 -2.50
CA SER A 228 1.35 -15.89 -3.88
C SER A 228 1.77 -17.31 -4.27
N GLN A 229 0.99 -17.94 -5.15
CA GLN A 229 1.36 -19.22 -5.77
C GLN A 229 2.49 -19.05 -6.80
N ASN A 230 2.72 -17.83 -7.29
CA ASN A 230 3.66 -17.52 -8.36
C ASN A 230 5.04 -17.13 -7.83
N SER A 231 6.08 -17.79 -8.32
CA SER A 231 7.47 -17.39 -8.04
C SER A 231 7.84 -16.18 -8.89
N ARG A 232 8.44 -15.16 -8.27
CA ARG A 232 8.96 -13.99 -8.99
C ARG A 232 10.30 -14.34 -9.63
N THR A 233 10.45 -14.10 -10.93
CA THR A 233 11.67 -14.36 -11.70
C THR A 233 12.27 -13.07 -12.26
N LEU A 234 13.50 -13.12 -12.78
CA LEU A 234 14.06 -11.96 -13.49
C LEU A 234 13.31 -11.64 -14.79
N ASP A 235 12.70 -12.61 -15.45
CA ASP A 235 11.86 -12.34 -16.62
C ASP A 235 10.58 -11.60 -16.22
N TRP A 236 10.02 -11.94 -15.06
CA TRP A 236 8.94 -11.16 -14.45
C TRP A 236 9.38 -9.72 -14.22
N PHE A 237 10.57 -9.48 -13.65
CA PHE A 237 11.11 -8.12 -13.49
C PHE A 237 11.19 -7.40 -14.83
N ARG A 238 11.81 -8.02 -15.84
CA ARG A 238 12.00 -7.42 -17.17
C ARG A 238 10.67 -7.09 -17.84
N ALA A 239 9.64 -7.93 -17.66
CA ALA A 239 8.33 -7.69 -18.22
C ALA A 239 7.66 -6.43 -17.62
N TYR A 240 7.62 -6.31 -16.29
CA TYR A 240 7.01 -5.15 -15.64
C TYR A 240 7.84 -3.88 -15.83
N ASP A 241 9.17 -3.99 -15.78
CA ASP A 241 10.09 -2.87 -15.99
C ASP A 241 10.05 -2.37 -17.44
N GLY A 242 10.09 -3.29 -18.41
CA GLY A 242 10.02 -2.96 -19.84
C GLY A 242 8.66 -2.41 -20.29
N ASN A 243 7.59 -2.72 -19.56
CA ASN A 243 6.26 -2.16 -19.82
C ASN A 243 6.05 -0.78 -19.17
N ALA A 244 6.98 -0.31 -18.32
CA ALA A 244 6.92 0.99 -17.68
C ALA A 244 7.46 2.10 -18.59
N THR A 245 6.73 2.36 -19.69
CA THR A 245 7.16 3.24 -20.79
C THR A 245 6.71 4.71 -20.67
N GLU A 246 5.84 5.01 -19.71
CA GLU A 246 5.34 6.36 -19.45
C GLU A 246 6.04 6.99 -18.22
N THR A 247 5.91 8.31 -18.07
CA THR A 247 6.35 9.02 -16.86
C THR A 247 5.15 9.52 -16.07
N CYS A 248 5.11 9.17 -14.78
CA CYS A 248 4.04 9.50 -13.84
C CYS A 248 4.57 10.40 -12.72
N GLU A 249 4.02 11.61 -12.61
CA GLU A 249 4.46 12.60 -11.60
C GLU A 249 3.39 12.94 -10.56
N GLU A 250 2.19 12.38 -10.68
CA GLU A 250 1.06 12.71 -9.81
C GLU A 250 1.31 12.30 -8.34
N GLY A 251 1.94 11.15 -8.12
CA GLY A 251 2.34 10.68 -6.79
C GLY A 251 3.36 11.63 -6.13
N PRO A 252 4.52 11.90 -6.78
CA PRO A 252 5.46 12.91 -6.32
C PRO A 252 4.85 14.29 -6.07
N ALA A 253 3.94 14.75 -6.93
CA ALA A 253 3.31 16.07 -6.80
C ALA A 253 2.43 16.15 -5.55
N LEU A 254 1.53 15.18 -5.34
CA LEU A 254 0.68 15.11 -4.15
C LEU A 254 1.50 14.95 -2.86
N TRP A 255 2.56 14.14 -2.92
CA TRP A 255 3.48 13.96 -1.81
C TRP A 255 4.16 15.27 -1.39
N ARG A 256 4.73 16.00 -2.36
CA ARG A 256 5.36 17.30 -2.13
C ARG A 256 4.40 18.31 -1.55
N ALA A 257 3.16 18.35 -2.05
CA ALA A 257 2.13 19.25 -1.56
C ALA A 257 1.62 18.92 -0.14
N CYS A 258 1.81 17.67 0.33
CA CYS A 258 1.33 17.24 1.65
C CYS A 258 2.41 17.23 2.74
N CYS A 259 3.45 16.45 2.47
CA CYS A 259 4.03 15.62 3.51
C CYS A 259 5.56 15.55 3.38
N ALA A 260 6.13 15.93 2.23
CA ALA A 260 7.55 15.85 1.95
C ALA A 260 8.40 16.50 3.05
N GLY A 261 8.12 17.75 3.43
CA GLY A 261 8.89 18.44 4.47
C GLY A 261 8.81 17.76 5.84
N ARG A 262 7.62 17.28 6.24
CA ARG A 262 7.45 16.54 7.51
C ARG A 262 8.24 15.23 7.50
N TYR A 263 8.25 14.53 6.36
CA TYR A 263 8.98 13.28 6.22
C TYR A 263 10.49 13.48 6.16
N GLU A 264 10.99 14.50 5.46
CA GLU A 264 12.40 14.84 5.43
C GLU A 264 12.93 15.12 6.84
N ALA A 265 12.17 15.87 7.66
CA ALA A 265 12.50 16.09 9.06
C ALA A 265 12.58 14.76 9.86
N LEU A 266 11.55 13.92 9.76
CA LEU A 266 11.52 12.60 10.42
C LEU A 266 12.66 11.68 9.95
N GLN A 267 12.98 11.71 8.66
CA GLN A 267 14.05 10.89 8.07
C GLN A 267 15.42 11.36 8.55
N ALA A 268 15.66 12.68 8.61
CA ALA A 268 16.90 13.25 9.13
C ALA A 268 17.10 12.90 10.62
N GLU A 269 16.05 13.01 11.43
CA GLU A 269 16.07 12.60 12.84
C GLU A 269 16.41 11.11 13.00
N TRP A 270 15.80 10.26 12.18
CA TRP A 270 16.05 8.82 12.19
C TRP A 270 17.49 8.48 11.78
N LEU A 271 17.99 9.05 10.68
CA LEU A 271 19.37 8.84 10.21
C LEU A 271 20.38 9.28 11.28
N ALA A 272 20.15 10.43 11.91
CA ALA A 272 20.98 10.92 13.01
C ALA A 272 20.94 9.98 14.23
N ALA A 273 19.77 9.43 14.57
CA ALA A 273 19.64 8.46 15.67
C ALA A 273 20.37 7.13 15.36
N VAL A 274 20.29 6.64 14.12
CA VAL A 274 21.03 5.45 13.68
C VAL A 274 22.53 5.68 13.73
N ALA A 275 23.00 6.84 13.28
CA ALA A 275 24.42 7.22 13.35
C ALA A 275 24.92 7.26 14.80
N ARG A 276 24.17 7.89 15.72
CA ARG A 276 24.49 7.90 17.16
C ARG A 276 24.51 6.50 17.76
N GLY A 277 23.55 5.63 17.40
CA GLY A 277 23.51 4.24 17.87
C GLY A 277 24.71 3.42 17.40
N ARG A 278 25.15 3.60 16.14
CA ARG A 278 26.36 2.97 15.60
C ARG A 278 27.64 3.50 16.28
N ALA A 279 27.72 4.81 16.53
CA ALA A 279 28.84 5.41 17.25
C ALA A 279 28.96 4.89 18.70
N ARG A 280 27.83 4.77 19.40
CA ARG A 280 27.78 4.23 20.77
C ARG A 280 28.18 2.75 20.83
N ARG A 281 27.80 1.94 19.84
CA ARG A 281 28.27 0.54 19.70
C ARG A 281 29.75 0.42 19.36
N ARG A 282 30.30 1.37 18.58
CA ARG A 282 31.75 1.42 18.29
C ARG A 282 32.58 1.92 19.49
N GLY A 283 32.06 2.85 20.28
CA GLY A 283 32.72 3.34 21.50
C GLY A 283 32.55 2.43 22.73
N GLY A 284 31.51 1.59 22.75
CA GLY A 284 31.23 0.63 23.83
C GLY A 284 31.95 -0.72 23.70
N ALA A 285 32.69 -0.97 22.61
CA ALA A 285 33.48 -2.20 22.44
C ALA A 285 34.72 -2.28 23.37
N LEU A 286 34.84 -1.39 24.37
CA LEU A 286 35.87 -1.41 25.40
C LEU A 286 35.32 -1.54 26.84
N ALA A 287 34.02 -1.77 27.05
CA ALA A 287 33.49 -2.07 28.37
C ALA A 287 32.41 -3.15 28.29
N GLY A 288 32.53 -4.14 29.18
CA GLY A 288 31.77 -5.37 29.19
C GLY A 288 30.26 -5.24 29.35
N THR A 289 29.63 -6.39 29.10
CA THR A 289 28.24 -6.80 29.31
C THR A 289 27.39 -5.89 30.20
N ASP A 290 26.29 -5.37 29.63
CA ASP A 290 24.96 -5.37 30.27
C ASP A 290 23.85 -5.03 29.27
N GLY A 291 22.69 -5.68 29.45
CA GLY A 291 21.54 -5.69 28.55
C GLY A 291 20.88 -4.33 28.33
N ASP A 292 20.22 -4.18 27.17
CA ASP A 292 19.48 -2.98 26.76
C ASP A 292 18.17 -2.84 27.57
N PRO A 293 18.03 -1.85 28.46
CA PRO A 293 16.91 -1.74 29.39
C PRO A 293 15.61 -1.20 28.73
N LEU A 294 15.60 -0.98 27.42
CA LEU A 294 14.41 -0.53 26.68
C LEU A 294 13.53 -1.68 26.14
N VAL A 295 13.94 -2.94 26.33
CA VAL A 295 13.18 -4.12 25.89
C VAL A 295 12.34 -4.74 27.03
N GLU A 296 12.68 -4.49 28.30
CA GLU A 296 11.99 -5.11 29.45
C GLU A 296 10.67 -4.45 29.88
N ARG A 297 10.28 -3.29 29.33
CA ARG A 297 9.03 -2.61 29.71
C ARG A 297 7.79 -2.94 28.88
N LEU A 298 7.82 -4.00 28.07
CA LEU A 298 6.67 -4.45 27.26
C LEU A 298 6.29 -5.93 27.47
N THR A 299 6.81 -6.59 28.51
CA THR A 299 6.47 -7.98 28.88
C THR A 299 5.79 -8.07 30.24
N GLY A 300 4.89 -7.13 30.54
CA GLY A 300 4.04 -7.21 31.73
C GLY A 300 2.75 -7.95 31.42
N ALA A 301 2.73 -9.25 31.74
CA ALA A 301 1.58 -10.16 31.86
C ALA A 301 0.63 -10.28 30.65
#